data_AF-A0ABD1BU04-F1
#
_entry.id   AF-A0ABD1BU04-F1
#
_cell.length_a   1.000
_cell.length_b   1.000
_cell.length_c   1.000
_cell.angle_alpha   90.00
_cell.angle_beta   90.00
_cell.angle_gamma   90.00
#
_symmetry.space_group_name_H-M   'P 1'
#
loop_
_entity.id
_entity.type
_entity.pdbx_description
1 polymer ?
#
loop_
_entity_poly.entity_id
_entity_poly.type
_entity_poly.pdbx_seq_one_letter_code
_entity_poly.pdbx_strand_id
1 'polypeptide(L)'
;MATLPLPQTSTISLPKPYLSKSISFPLRNATLSTTNRRNFLSTGIVARSYKVVVEQDGKTTELEVEPDETILSKALDEGLDLPYDCNLGVCMTCPAKLVTGTVDQSDGMLSEDVVERGYALLCASYPTSDCHIKMIPEEELLSLQLATAND
;
A
#
# COMPACT_ATOMS: atom_id res chain seq x y z
N MET A 1 -3.43 7.39 -49.74
CA MET A 1 -2.36 6.39 -49.48
C MET A 1 -1.05 7.15 -49.34
N ALA A 2 -0.64 7.45 -48.11
CA ALA A 2 0.67 8.01 -47.82
C ALA A 2 1.13 7.38 -46.49
N THR A 3 1.96 6.35 -46.62
CA THR A 3 2.58 5.62 -45.53
C THR A 3 3.72 6.47 -44.98
N LEU A 4 3.64 6.90 -43.72
CA LEU A 4 4.76 7.51 -43.01
C LEU A 4 5.38 6.47 -42.07
N PRO A 5 6.73 6.39 -41.99
CA PRO A 5 7.45 5.37 -41.26
C PRO A 5 7.53 5.67 -39.75
N LEU A 6 7.55 4.59 -38.95
CA LEU A 6 7.88 4.57 -37.53
C LEU A 6 9.31 5.09 -37.28
N PRO A 7 9.55 5.91 -36.25
CA PRO A 7 10.88 6.03 -35.66
C PRO A 7 11.05 5.09 -34.45
N GLN A 8 12.30 4.74 -34.24
CA GLN A 8 12.79 3.58 -33.53
C GLN A 8 12.84 3.76 -32.01
N THR A 9 12.81 2.62 -31.33
CA THR A 9 13.08 2.34 -29.91
C THR A 9 14.10 3.26 -29.24
N SER A 10 13.77 3.72 -28.03
CA SER A 10 14.77 4.15 -27.05
C SER A 10 14.39 3.55 -25.70
N THR A 11 15.03 2.44 -25.36
CA THR A 11 15.12 1.89 -24.00
C THR A 11 15.59 2.99 -23.05
N ILE A 12 14.69 3.50 -22.22
CA ILE A 12 15.07 4.35 -21.08
C ILE A 12 15.44 3.40 -19.94
N SER A 13 16.75 3.17 -19.80
CA SER A 13 17.33 2.58 -18.60
C SER A 13 17.03 3.45 -17.39
N LEU A 14 16.35 2.87 -16.40
CA LEU A 14 16.23 3.39 -15.05
C LEU A 14 17.63 3.62 -14.45
N PRO A 15 17.93 4.81 -13.91
CA PRO A 15 19.13 5.00 -13.09
C PRO A 15 18.96 4.29 -11.73
N LYS A 16 19.85 3.35 -11.44
CA LYS A 16 20.07 2.76 -10.11
C LYS A 16 20.76 3.76 -9.16
N PRO A 17 20.95 3.37 -7.90
CA PRO A 17 20.24 3.81 -6.71
C PRO A 17 20.77 5.13 -6.14
N TYR A 18 19.89 5.91 -5.54
CA TYR A 18 20.22 7.18 -4.91
C TYR A 18 21.18 6.96 -3.72
N LEU A 19 22.34 7.59 -3.85
CA LEU A 19 23.47 7.65 -2.94
C LEU A 19 23.07 8.27 -1.58
N SER A 20 22.97 7.46 -0.52
CA SER A 20 22.83 7.97 0.84
C SER A 20 24.18 8.49 1.34
N LYS A 21 24.26 9.81 1.53
CA LYS A 21 25.41 10.53 2.11
C LYS A 21 25.82 9.92 3.45
N SER A 22 27.11 9.65 3.56
CA SER A 22 27.85 9.44 4.80
C SER A 22 27.70 10.64 5.73
N ILE A 23 26.97 10.45 6.83
CA ILE A 23 26.96 11.40 7.95
C ILE A 23 27.82 10.78 9.06
N SER A 24 29.01 11.34 9.22
CA SER A 24 29.94 11.02 10.30
C SER A 24 29.40 11.60 11.61
N PHE A 25 28.73 10.77 12.41
CA PHE A 25 28.35 11.13 13.78
C PHE A 25 29.48 10.80 14.76
N PRO A 26 29.86 11.73 15.67
CA PRO A 26 30.92 11.48 16.64
C PRO A 26 30.51 10.44 17.68
N LEU A 27 31.37 9.42 17.84
CA LEU A 27 31.32 8.41 18.90
C LEU A 27 31.35 9.08 20.29
N ARG A 28 30.19 9.11 20.96
CA ARG A 28 30.11 9.27 22.41
C ARG A 28 29.83 7.91 23.05
N ASN A 29 30.82 7.41 23.76
CA ASN A 29 30.71 6.23 24.63
C ASN A 29 29.65 6.50 25.70
N ALA A 30 28.49 5.86 25.58
CA ALA A 30 27.53 5.74 26.67
C ALA A 30 27.74 4.38 27.36
N THR A 31 28.28 4.46 28.57
CA THR A 31 28.46 3.38 29.53
C THR A 31 27.19 2.55 29.72
N LEU A 32 27.32 1.22 29.60
CA LEU A 32 26.28 0.25 29.96
C LEU A 32 25.79 0.51 31.39
N SER A 33 24.51 0.83 31.53
CA SER A 33 23.75 0.63 32.76
C SER A 33 22.76 -0.49 32.54
N THR A 34 23.12 -1.64 33.10
CA THR A 34 22.24 -2.76 33.43
C THR A 34 20.99 -2.26 34.14
N THR A 35 19.83 -2.22 33.48
CA THR A 35 18.55 -2.43 34.17
C THR A 35 17.48 -2.94 33.20
N ASN A 36 17.13 -4.21 33.38
CA ASN A 36 15.78 -4.75 33.23
C ASN A 36 15.24 -4.96 31.80
N ARG A 37 15.54 -6.16 31.28
CA ARG A 37 14.72 -6.88 30.30
C ARG A 37 13.28 -6.98 30.84
N ARG A 38 12.39 -6.12 30.39
CA ARG A 38 10.96 -6.45 30.38
C ARG A 38 10.61 -6.83 28.96
N ASN A 39 10.44 -8.14 28.76
CA ASN A 39 9.71 -8.70 27.64
C ASN A 39 8.42 -7.90 27.48
N PHE A 40 8.37 -7.05 26.46
CA PHE A 40 7.12 -6.55 25.90
C PHE A 40 6.52 -7.71 25.08
N LEU A 41 6.10 -8.77 25.77
CA LEU A 41 5.17 -9.76 25.23
C LEU A 41 3.80 -9.06 25.22
N SER A 42 3.59 -8.20 24.22
CA SER A 42 2.26 -7.68 23.96
C SER A 42 1.42 -8.83 23.42
N THR A 43 0.63 -9.37 24.33
CA THR A 43 -0.30 -10.47 24.13
C THR A 43 -1.51 -9.89 23.40
N GLY A 44 -1.45 -9.86 22.07
CA GLY A 44 -2.61 -9.79 21.21
C GLY A 44 -2.76 -11.14 20.55
N ILE A 45 -3.92 -11.79 20.66
CA ILE A 45 -4.28 -12.88 19.75
C ILE A 45 -4.56 -12.20 18.41
N VAL A 46 -3.50 -11.86 17.68
CA VAL A 46 -3.63 -11.37 16.31
C VAL A 46 -3.89 -12.62 15.47
N ALA A 47 -4.94 -12.58 14.64
CA ALA A 47 -5.20 -13.67 13.70
C ALA A 47 -3.92 -13.90 12.87
N ARG A 48 -3.58 -15.16 12.62
CA ARG A 48 -2.37 -15.49 11.84
C ARG A 48 -2.47 -14.95 10.42
N SER A 49 -3.68 -14.91 9.88
CA SER A 49 -4.01 -14.35 8.58
C SER A 49 -5.49 -13.97 8.58
N TYR A 50 -5.85 -13.07 7.68
CA TYR A 50 -7.21 -12.69 7.36
C TYR A 50 -7.54 -13.09 5.92
N LYS A 51 -8.79 -13.49 5.71
CA LYS A 51 -9.29 -13.77 4.36
C LYS A 51 -9.66 -12.44 3.69
N VAL A 52 -8.93 -12.09 2.64
CA VAL A 52 -9.18 -10.88 1.86
C VAL A 52 -9.68 -11.28 0.48
N VAL A 53 -10.86 -10.79 0.12
CA VAL A 53 -11.47 -11.08 -1.16
C VAL A 53 -11.34 -9.84 -2.05
N VAL A 54 -10.63 -9.99 -3.17
CA VAL A 54 -10.35 -8.91 -4.12
C VAL A 54 -11.21 -9.06 -5.37
N GLU A 55 -12.08 -8.09 -5.62
CA GLU A 55 -12.89 -7.98 -6.84
C GLU A 55 -12.24 -7.00 -7.82
N GLN A 56 -11.87 -7.47 -9.00
CA GLN A 56 -11.33 -6.67 -10.10
C GLN A 56 -12.06 -7.03 -11.40
N ASP A 57 -12.66 -6.04 -12.07
CA ASP A 57 -13.39 -6.22 -13.34
C ASP A 57 -14.44 -7.37 -13.33
N GLY A 58 -15.08 -7.59 -12.17
CA GLY A 58 -16.06 -8.66 -11.97
C GLY A 58 -15.47 -10.04 -11.72
N LYS A 59 -14.15 -10.18 -11.64
CA LYS A 59 -13.45 -11.38 -11.17
C LYS A 59 -13.10 -11.24 -9.69
N THR A 60 -13.44 -12.26 -8.92
CA THR A 60 -13.14 -12.31 -7.48
C THR A 60 -12.01 -13.30 -7.23
N THR A 61 -10.99 -12.87 -6.48
CA THR A 61 -9.89 -13.71 -6.02
C THR A 61 -9.83 -13.65 -4.50
N GLU A 62 -9.64 -14.80 -3.86
CA GLU A 62 -9.48 -14.89 -2.41
C GLU A 62 -8.00 -15.02 -2.07
N LEU A 63 -7.54 -14.21 -1.12
CA LEU A 63 -6.16 -14.16 -0.64
C LEU A 63 -6.13 -14.42 0.88
N GLU A 64 -5.06 -15.04 1.37
CA GLU A 64 -4.77 -15.12 2.80
C GLU A 64 -3.63 -14.16 3.15
N VAL A 65 -3.98 -13.03 3.78
CA VAL A 65 -3.05 -11.93 4.05
C VAL A 65 -2.71 -11.90 5.54
N GLU A 66 -1.42 -11.81 5.87
CA GLU A 66 -0.98 -11.66 7.25
C GLU A 66 -1.25 -10.23 7.77
N PRO A 67 -1.50 -10.03 9.07
CA PRO A 67 -1.72 -8.70 9.66
C PRO A 67 -0.55 -7.73 9.46
N ASP A 68 0.67 -8.26 9.31
CA ASP A 68 1.92 -7.50 9.16
C ASP A 68 2.30 -7.26 7.68
N GLU A 69 1.44 -7.68 6.74
CA GLU A 69 1.65 -7.58 5.29
C GLU A 69 0.56 -6.71 4.63
N THR A 70 0.94 -5.96 3.60
CA THR A 70 -0.05 -5.18 2.82
C THR A 70 -0.84 -6.08 1.88
N ILE A 71 -2.12 -5.74 1.66
CA ILE A 71 -2.98 -6.48 0.74
C ILE A 71 -2.38 -6.50 -0.68
N LEU A 72 -1.75 -5.40 -1.12
CA LEU A 72 -1.12 -5.34 -2.44
C LEU A 72 0.07 -6.30 -2.56
N SER A 73 0.96 -6.34 -1.56
CA SER A 73 2.12 -7.25 -1.57
C SER A 73 1.68 -8.70 -1.73
N LYS A 74 0.70 -9.13 -0.92
CA LYS A 74 0.17 -10.48 -0.99
C LYS A 74 -0.49 -10.79 -2.33
N ALA A 75 -1.26 -9.83 -2.87
CA ALA A 75 -1.93 -9.98 -4.16
C ALA A 75 -0.91 -10.18 -5.30
N LEU A 76 0.17 -9.40 -5.33
CA LEU A 76 1.24 -9.53 -6.34
C LEU A 76 1.98 -10.87 -6.22
N ASP A 77 2.23 -11.33 -4.99
CA ASP A 77 2.87 -12.63 -4.72
C ASP A 77 2.01 -13.82 -5.17
N GLU A 78 0.68 -13.70 -5.06
CA GLU A 78 -0.28 -14.68 -5.61
C GLU A 78 -0.49 -14.53 -7.13
N GLY A 79 0.17 -13.56 -7.77
CA GLY A 79 0.15 -13.36 -9.22
C GLY A 79 -1.05 -12.57 -9.72
N LEU A 80 -1.71 -11.78 -8.86
CA LEU A 80 -2.70 -10.80 -9.30
C LEU A 80 -2.02 -9.58 -9.89
N ASP A 81 -2.49 -9.17 -11.06
CA ASP A 81 -2.02 -7.96 -11.75
C ASP A 81 -2.92 -6.78 -11.36
N LEU A 82 -2.53 -6.11 -10.29
CA LEU A 82 -3.19 -4.90 -9.78
C LEU A 82 -2.42 -3.65 -10.24
N PRO A 83 -3.10 -2.53 -10.55
CA PRO A 83 -2.44 -1.26 -10.81
C PRO A 83 -1.72 -0.76 -9.55
N TYR A 84 -0.41 -0.52 -9.66
CA TYR A 84 0.41 0.12 -8.63
C TYR A 84 1.58 0.88 -9.27
N ASP A 85 2.15 1.84 -8.55
CA ASP A 85 3.33 2.60 -8.99
C ASP A 85 4.32 2.78 -7.83
N CYS A 86 3.96 3.60 -6.84
CA CYS A 86 4.90 4.04 -5.80
C CYS A 86 5.10 3.06 -4.65
N ASN A 87 4.11 2.24 -4.29
CA ASN A 87 4.10 1.36 -3.10
C ASN A 87 4.40 2.08 -1.77
N LEU A 88 4.05 3.37 -1.70
CA LEU A 88 4.35 4.25 -0.55
C LEU A 88 3.09 4.92 0.03
N GLY A 89 1.89 4.58 -0.46
CA GLY A 89 0.64 5.17 0.05
C GLY A 89 0.37 6.61 -0.39
N VAL A 90 1.08 7.13 -1.41
CA VAL A 90 1.00 8.56 -1.82
C VAL A 90 0.50 8.81 -3.24
N CYS A 91 0.72 7.88 -4.16
CA CYS A 91 0.46 8.09 -5.60
C CYS A 91 -1.00 7.85 -6.02
N MET A 92 -1.84 7.29 -5.14
CA MET A 92 -3.26 7.03 -5.40
C MET A 92 -3.56 6.09 -6.58
N THR A 93 -2.56 5.37 -7.13
CA THR A 93 -2.69 4.46 -8.28
C THR A 93 -3.18 3.05 -7.94
N CYS A 94 -3.20 2.67 -6.66
CA CYS A 94 -3.74 1.39 -6.17
C CYS A 94 -5.02 1.56 -5.32
N PRO A 95 -6.02 2.33 -5.78
CA PRO A 95 -7.19 2.59 -4.98
C PRO A 95 -8.15 1.40 -5.00
N ALA A 96 -8.74 1.13 -3.85
CA ALA A 96 -9.80 0.15 -3.70
C ALA A 96 -10.89 0.69 -2.78
N LYS A 97 -12.07 0.11 -2.91
CA LYS A 97 -13.21 0.36 -2.03
C LYS A 97 -13.43 -0.85 -1.13
N LEU A 98 -13.46 -0.62 0.17
CA LEU A 98 -13.80 -1.59 1.19
C LEU A 98 -15.32 -1.81 1.18
N VAL A 99 -15.74 -3.01 0.76
CA VAL A 99 -17.15 -3.42 0.73
C VAL A 99 -17.57 -3.95 2.10
N THR A 100 -16.72 -4.75 2.73
CA THR A 100 -16.92 -5.29 4.09
C THR A 100 -15.60 -5.49 4.81
N GLY A 101 -15.65 -5.50 6.14
CA GLY A 101 -14.48 -5.72 7.01
C GLY A 101 -13.78 -4.42 7.39
N THR A 102 -12.58 -4.54 7.96
CA THR A 102 -11.77 -3.40 8.41
C THR A 102 -10.32 -3.57 7.98
N VAL A 103 -9.70 -2.46 7.61
CA VAL A 103 -8.27 -2.35 7.29
C VAL A 103 -7.69 -1.19 8.07
N ASP A 104 -6.44 -1.32 8.49
CA ASP A 104 -5.63 -0.21 8.97
C ASP A 104 -4.86 0.35 7.78
N GLN A 105 -4.98 1.65 7.54
CA GLN A 105 -4.26 2.36 6.48
C GLN A 105 -3.59 3.63 6.98
N SER A 106 -3.11 3.60 8.23
CA SER A 106 -2.43 4.72 8.88
C SER A 106 -1.21 5.24 8.12
N ASP A 107 -0.59 4.41 7.27
CA ASP A 107 0.55 4.78 6.42
C ASP A 107 0.15 5.45 5.08
N GLY A 108 -1.15 5.49 4.77
CA GLY A 108 -1.68 6.09 3.54
C GLY A 108 -1.91 7.61 3.66
N MET A 109 -1.79 8.33 2.55
CA MET A 109 -2.02 9.77 2.46
C MET A 109 -3.41 10.10 1.86
N LEU A 110 -4.46 9.43 2.35
CA LEU A 110 -5.86 9.76 2.00
C LEU A 110 -6.44 10.76 3.01
N SER A 111 -7.44 11.55 2.58
CA SER A 111 -8.16 12.42 3.52
C SER A 111 -9.11 11.58 4.37
N GLU A 112 -9.36 12.01 5.61
CA GLU A 112 -10.24 11.30 6.55
C GLU A 112 -11.63 11.04 5.95
N ASP A 113 -12.21 12.03 5.25
CA ASP A 113 -13.49 11.89 4.55
C ASP A 113 -13.52 10.77 3.51
N VAL A 114 -12.41 10.57 2.79
CA VAL A 114 -12.29 9.52 1.76
C VAL A 114 -12.14 8.16 2.42
N VAL A 115 -11.39 8.08 3.53
CA VAL A 115 -11.29 6.87 4.36
C VAL A 115 -12.66 6.48 4.93
N GLU A 116 -13.42 7.45 5.47
CA GLU A 116 -14.76 7.24 6.03
C GLU A 116 -15.77 6.77 4.97
N ARG A 117 -15.61 7.20 3.71
CA ARG A 117 -16.39 6.70 2.57
C ARG A 117 -16.04 5.27 2.16
N GLY A 118 -15.08 4.64 2.85
CA GLY A 118 -14.66 3.26 2.64
C GLY A 118 -13.64 3.11 1.52
N TYR A 119 -12.88 4.15 1.17
CA TYR A 119 -11.81 4.05 0.19
C TYR A 119 -10.47 3.80 0.89
N ALA A 120 -9.66 2.94 0.27
CA ALA A 120 -8.38 2.55 0.79
C ALA A 120 -7.31 2.39 -0.29
N LEU A 121 -6.04 2.56 0.10
CA LEU A 121 -4.89 2.32 -0.78
C LEU A 121 -4.29 0.95 -0.47
N LEU A 122 -4.34 0.01 -1.41
CA LEU A 122 -3.91 -1.38 -1.15
C LEU A 122 -2.44 -1.51 -0.78
N CYS A 123 -1.58 -0.60 -1.28
CA CYS A 123 -0.16 -0.58 -0.95
C CYS A 123 0.17 -0.10 0.48
N ALA A 124 -0.81 0.45 1.19
CA ALA A 124 -0.67 0.94 2.56
C ALA A 124 -1.81 0.45 3.45
N SER A 125 -2.51 -0.63 3.04
CA SER A 125 -3.63 -1.22 3.79
C SER A 125 -3.25 -2.57 4.36
N TYR A 126 -3.34 -2.67 5.68
CA TYR A 126 -3.15 -3.89 6.46
C TYR A 126 -4.51 -4.40 6.93
N PRO A 127 -4.87 -5.67 6.68
CA PRO A 127 -6.16 -6.19 7.10
C PRO A 127 -6.21 -6.34 8.63
N THR A 128 -7.31 -5.91 9.23
CA THR A 128 -7.59 -6.09 10.67
C THR A 128 -8.77 -7.03 10.92
N SER A 129 -9.48 -7.40 9.86
CA SER A 129 -10.50 -8.45 9.84
C SER A 129 -10.54 -9.10 8.45
N ASP A 130 -11.30 -10.18 8.32
CA ASP A 130 -11.71 -10.67 7.00
C ASP A 130 -12.44 -9.53 6.27
N CYS A 131 -12.03 -9.27 5.03
CA CYS A 131 -12.53 -8.12 4.28
C CYS A 131 -12.77 -8.45 2.80
N HIS A 132 -13.70 -7.71 2.21
CA HIS A 132 -14.01 -7.75 0.78
C HIS A 132 -13.72 -6.38 0.21
N ILE A 133 -12.81 -6.32 -0.76
CA ILE A 133 -12.38 -5.09 -1.41
C ILE A 133 -12.69 -5.16 -2.90
N LYS A 134 -13.03 -4.01 -3.47
CA LYS A 134 -13.30 -3.85 -4.89
C LYS A 134 -12.33 -2.84 -5.47
N MET A 135 -11.62 -3.23 -6.52
CA MET A 135 -10.79 -2.30 -7.27
C MET A 135 -11.65 -1.22 -7.90
N ILE A 136 -11.21 0.02 -7.75
CA ILE A 136 -11.82 1.18 -8.38
C ILE A 136 -10.78 1.85 -9.29
N PRO A 137 -11.21 2.57 -10.32
CA PRO A 137 -10.26 3.27 -11.19
C PRO A 137 -9.72 4.53 -10.50
N GLU A 138 -8.52 4.97 -10.88
CA GLU A 138 -7.83 6.12 -10.30
C GLU A 138 -8.65 7.41 -10.37
N GLU A 139 -9.35 7.64 -11.49
CA GLU A 139 -10.16 8.84 -11.69
C GLU A 139 -11.31 8.96 -10.68
N GLU A 140 -11.86 7.84 -10.19
CA GLU A 140 -12.93 7.85 -9.20
C GLU A 140 -12.40 8.33 -7.84
N LEU A 141 -11.27 7.77 -7.39
CA LEU A 141 -10.65 8.16 -6.13
C LEU A 141 -10.19 9.62 -6.17
N LEU A 142 -9.53 10.03 -7.25
CA LEU A 142 -9.00 11.39 -7.40
C LEU A 142 -10.13 12.44 -7.35
N SER A 143 -11.25 12.15 -8.00
CA SER A 143 -12.42 13.03 -7.98
C SER A 143 -12.97 13.24 -6.56
N LEU A 144 -12.99 12.19 -5.74
CA LEU A 144 -13.45 12.26 -4.36
C LEU A 144 -12.48 13.03 -3.47
N GLN A 145 -11.18 12.75 -3.59
CA GLN A 145 -10.13 13.42 -2.82
C GLN A 145 -10.11 14.93 -3.10
N LEU A 146 -10.22 15.33 -4.37
CA LEU A 146 -10.30 16.74 -4.77
C LEU A 146 -11.59 17.41 -4.28
N ALA A 147 -12.71 16.69 -4.27
CA ALA A 147 -13.96 17.22 -3.73
C ALA A 147 -13.83 17.56 -2.24
N THR A 148 -13.13 16.73 -1.46
CA THR A 148 -12.93 16.96 -0.02
C THR A 148 -11.89 18.05 0.29
N ALA A 149 -11.06 18.43 -0.67
CA ALA A 149 -10.01 19.44 -0.46
C ALA A 149 -10.47 20.89 -0.71
N ASN A 150 -11.67 21.10 -1.28
CA ASN A 150 -12.16 22.40 -1.71
C ASN A 150 -13.21 23.04 -0.78
N ASP A 151 -13.39 22.51 0.43
CA ASP A 151 -14.20 23.11 1.50
C ASP A 151 -13.35 23.94 2.49
#